data_AF-A0A3M7Q4T4-F1
#
_entry.id   AF-A0A3M7Q4T4-F1
#
_cell.length_a   1.000
_cell.length_b   1.000
_cell.length_c   1.000
_cell.angle_alpha   90.00
_cell.angle_beta   90.00
_cell.angle_gamma   90.00
#
_symmetry.space_group_name_H-M   'P 1'
#
loop_
_entity.id
_entity.type
_entity.pdbx_description
1 polymer ?
#
loop_
_entity_poly.entity_id
_entity_poly.type
_entity_poly.pdbx_seq_one_letter_code
_entity_poly.pdbx_strand_id
1 'polypeptide(L)'
;YIRRQCERPARLIRQEYLHSVLTWDFTTTSCPFIPTGPKPCWKNGNYEQLSSLLNSVNWQSSLNNPIIDVNYEALLSAYNSGVSKFVPSYTNSPVSIANKQSPNWFNKTLKKLTQLKDKLFICTRNHPGNSDSWFSKIKQITSALLPSSP
;
A
#
# COMPACT_ATOMS: atom_id res chain seq x y z
N TYR A 1 11.67 -28.81 -19.26
CA TYR A 1 11.06 -29.45 -18.06
C TYR A 1 11.68 -28.84 -16.82
N ILE A 2 11.10 -27.75 -16.29
CA ILE A 2 11.50 -27.21 -14.98
C ILE A 2 10.30 -27.36 -14.05
N ARG A 3 10.25 -28.52 -13.38
CA ARG A 3 9.54 -28.66 -12.11
C ARG A 3 10.30 -27.81 -11.08
N ARG A 4 9.66 -26.80 -10.49
CA ARG A 4 9.68 -26.54 -9.05
C ARG A 4 8.39 -25.83 -8.66
N GLN A 5 7.40 -26.66 -8.30
CA GLN A 5 6.41 -26.31 -7.29
C GLN A 5 7.17 -25.87 -6.03
N CYS A 6 6.87 -24.67 -5.51
CA CYS A 6 7.35 -24.21 -4.21
C CYS A 6 6.22 -23.43 -3.54
N GLU A 7 5.52 -24.13 -2.66
CA GLU A 7 4.29 -23.73 -1.95
C GLU A 7 4.53 -22.76 -0.79
N ARG A 8 5.52 -21.86 -0.87
CA ARG A 8 5.78 -20.89 0.23
C ARG A 8 5.80 -19.44 -0.25
N PRO A 9 5.10 -18.53 0.44
CA PRO A 9 5.18 -17.11 0.15
C PRO A 9 6.62 -16.64 0.33
N ALA A 10 7.17 -16.01 -0.70
CA ALA A 10 8.48 -15.37 -0.62
C ALA A 10 8.35 -14.10 0.24
N ARG A 11 9.26 -13.97 1.21
CA ARG A 11 9.37 -12.80 2.08
C ARG A 11 10.42 -11.85 1.52
N LEU A 12 10.06 -10.60 1.30
CA LEU A 12 10.95 -9.54 0.85
C LEU A 12 11.05 -8.47 1.93
N ILE A 13 12.24 -8.29 2.49
CA ILE A 13 12.52 -7.19 3.42
C ILE A 13 13.32 -6.13 2.66
N ARG A 14 12.84 -4.88 2.67
CA ARG A 14 13.43 -3.75 1.97
C ARG A 14 13.54 -2.56 2.92
N GLN A 15 14.70 -1.93 2.99
CA GLN A 15 14.87 -0.68 3.74
C GLN A 15 14.12 0.47 3.06
N GLU A 16 13.46 1.31 3.84
CA GLU A 16 12.84 2.54 3.35
C GLU A 16 13.89 3.48 2.79
N TYR A 17 13.65 3.98 1.58
CA TYR A 17 14.52 4.98 0.95
C TYR A 17 14.58 6.30 1.73
N LEU A 18 13.51 6.61 2.50
CA LEU A 18 13.37 7.85 3.24
C LEU A 18 13.69 7.72 4.73
N HIS A 19 13.94 6.49 5.22
CA HIS A 19 14.11 6.28 6.66
C HIS A 19 15.05 5.11 6.95
N SER A 20 16.20 5.40 7.57
CA SER A 20 17.28 4.42 7.81
C SER A 20 16.89 3.25 8.70
N VAL A 21 15.86 3.40 9.55
CA VAL A 21 15.43 2.35 10.51
C VAL A 21 14.19 1.59 10.02
N LEU A 22 13.43 2.12 9.07
CA LEU A 22 12.18 1.48 8.65
C LEU A 22 12.46 0.47 7.55
N THR A 23 11.83 -0.70 7.66
CA THR A 23 11.85 -1.74 6.64
C THR A 23 10.44 -2.07 6.20
N TRP A 24 10.24 -2.11 4.90
CA TRP A 24 9.09 -2.76 4.29
C TRP A 24 9.33 -4.25 4.29
N ASP A 25 8.46 -4.98 4.99
CA ASP A 25 8.44 -6.43 4.94
C ASP A 25 7.19 -6.84 4.18
N PHE A 26 7.39 -7.48 3.04
CA PHE A 26 6.34 -7.90 2.12
C PHE A 26 6.28 -9.41 2.06
N THR A 27 5.06 -9.93 1.96
CA THR A 27 4.79 -11.32 1.62
C THR A 27 4.17 -11.38 0.24
N THR A 28 4.65 -12.28 -0.61
CA THR A 28 3.99 -12.56 -1.89
C THR A 28 2.70 -13.32 -1.64
N THR A 29 1.59 -12.81 -2.13
CA THR A 29 0.27 -13.46 -1.99
C THR A 29 -0.03 -14.39 -3.16
N SER A 30 0.57 -14.12 -4.33
CA SER A 30 0.39 -14.90 -5.55
C SER A 30 1.71 -15.15 -6.28
N CYS A 31 1.83 -16.38 -6.81
CA CYS A 31 2.96 -16.97 -7.55
C CYS A 31 4.25 -17.24 -6.76
N PRO A 32 4.91 -18.40 -7.00
CA PRO A 32 6.26 -18.65 -6.51
C PRO A 32 7.25 -17.82 -7.33
N PHE A 33 7.51 -16.59 -6.89
CA PHE A 33 8.53 -15.73 -7.49
C PHE A 33 9.59 -15.35 -6.46
N ILE A 34 10.85 -15.35 -6.89
CA ILE A 34 12.01 -14.90 -6.10
C ILE A 34 12.37 -13.49 -6.58
N PRO A 35 12.20 -12.45 -5.74
CA PRO A 35 12.57 -11.08 -6.09
C PRO A 35 14.02 -10.97 -6.58
N THR A 36 14.22 -10.51 -7.82
CA THR A 36 15.55 -10.34 -8.43
C THR A 36 16.09 -8.91 -8.33
N GLY A 37 15.38 -7.98 -7.67
CA GLY A 37 15.86 -6.62 -7.46
C GLY A 37 14.81 -5.62 -6.96
N PRO A 38 15.16 -4.32 -6.83
CA PRO A 38 14.32 -3.26 -6.26
C PRO A 38 13.16 -2.80 -7.17
N LYS A 39 12.92 -3.52 -8.27
CA LYS A 39 11.90 -3.20 -9.27
C LYS A 39 10.50 -3.48 -8.72
N PRO A 40 9.45 -2.77 -9.19
CA PRO A 40 8.07 -3.06 -8.80
C PRO A 40 7.70 -4.53 -9.05
N CYS A 41 6.91 -5.15 -8.15
CA CYS A 41 6.52 -6.57 -8.24
C CYS A 41 6.01 -6.95 -9.63
N TRP A 42 5.14 -6.12 -10.19
CA TRP A 42 4.45 -6.40 -11.46
C TRP A 42 5.43 -6.68 -12.60
N LYS A 43 6.63 -6.09 -12.62
CA LYS A 43 7.65 -6.36 -13.64
C LYS A 43 8.08 -7.83 -13.71
N ASN A 44 7.81 -8.59 -12.66
CA ASN A 44 8.16 -9.99 -12.56
C ASN A 44 6.99 -10.93 -12.90
N GLY A 45 5.90 -10.41 -13.45
CA GLY A 45 4.78 -11.22 -13.91
C GLY A 45 5.14 -12.09 -15.13
N ASN A 46 4.54 -13.26 -15.23
CA ASN A 46 4.59 -14.11 -16.42
C ASN A 46 3.56 -13.62 -17.44
N TYR A 47 3.92 -12.55 -18.15
CA TYR A 47 3.03 -11.91 -19.13
C TYR A 47 2.76 -12.77 -20.37
N GLU A 48 3.65 -13.69 -20.71
CA GLU A 48 3.42 -14.65 -21.80
C GLU A 48 2.29 -15.63 -21.47
N GLN A 49 2.27 -16.16 -20.25
CA GLN A 49 1.17 -17.02 -19.79
C GLN A 49 -0.12 -16.25 -19.56
N LEU A 50 -0.05 -15.01 -19.08
CA LEU A 50 -1.21 -14.13 -18.99
C LEU A 50 -1.82 -13.88 -20.38
N SER A 51 -0.99 -13.53 -21.37
CA SER A 51 -1.44 -13.32 -22.74
C SER A 51 -2.03 -14.60 -23.34
N SER A 52 -1.39 -15.74 -23.12
CA SER A 52 -1.89 -17.05 -23.58
C SER A 52 -3.25 -17.38 -22.98
N LEU A 53 -3.47 -17.11 -21.68
CA LEU A 53 -4.76 -17.30 -21.03
C LEU A 53 -5.83 -16.40 -21.67
N LEU A 54 -5.56 -15.10 -21.83
CA LEU A 54 -6.53 -14.16 -22.39
C LEU A 54 -6.87 -14.46 -23.85
N ASN A 55 -5.91 -14.94 -24.63
CA ASN A 55 -6.11 -15.37 -26.01
C ASN A 55 -6.91 -16.68 -26.12
N SER A 56 -6.93 -17.50 -25.07
CA SER A 56 -7.72 -18.74 -25.04
C SER A 56 -9.20 -18.51 -24.72
N VAL A 57 -9.58 -17.31 -24.26
CA VAL A 57 -10.97 -16.97 -23.94
C VAL A 57 -11.76 -16.73 -25.23
N ASN A 58 -12.91 -17.39 -25.35
CA ASN A 58 -13.85 -17.15 -26.44
C ASN A 58 -14.67 -15.87 -26.17
N TRP A 59 -14.07 -14.70 -26.43
CA TRP A 59 -14.67 -13.39 -26.17
C TRP A 59 -16.00 -13.17 -26.88
N GLN A 60 -16.17 -13.73 -28.08
CA GLN A 60 -17.43 -13.64 -28.83
C GLN A 60 -18.59 -14.24 -28.02
N SER A 61 -18.36 -15.38 -27.37
CA SER A 61 -19.36 -16.03 -26.53
C SER A 61 -19.48 -15.39 -25.14
N SER A 62 -18.36 -14.94 -24.57
CA SER A 62 -18.31 -14.39 -23.21
C SER A 62 -18.87 -12.98 -23.10
N LEU A 63 -18.90 -12.22 -24.19
CA LEU A 63 -19.38 -10.83 -24.25
C LEU A 63 -20.70 -10.69 -25.01
N ASN A 64 -21.51 -11.75 -25.07
CA ASN A 64 -22.77 -11.79 -25.82
C ASN A 64 -24.01 -11.39 -24.99
N ASN A 65 -23.83 -10.77 -23.83
CA ASN A 65 -24.96 -10.30 -23.03
C ASN A 65 -25.48 -8.96 -23.57
N PRO A 66 -26.80 -8.72 -23.66
CA PRO A 66 -27.34 -7.41 -24.03
C PRO A 66 -27.02 -6.30 -23.01
N ILE A 67 -26.68 -6.66 -21.76
CA ILE A 67 -26.32 -5.74 -20.68
C ILE A 67 -24.81 -5.54 -20.68
N ILE A 68 -24.35 -4.30 -20.92
CA ILE A 68 -22.92 -3.97 -21.02
C ILE A 68 -22.15 -4.26 -19.72
N ASP A 69 -22.77 -4.02 -18.56
CA ASP A 69 -22.14 -4.24 -17.26
C ASP A 69 -21.81 -5.72 -17.05
N VAL A 70 -22.67 -6.62 -17.52
CA VAL A 70 -22.44 -8.07 -17.43
C VAL A 70 -21.24 -8.49 -18.28
N ASN A 71 -21.10 -7.92 -19.48
CA ASN A 71 -19.94 -8.17 -20.33
C ASN A 71 -18.65 -7.60 -19.73
N TYR A 72 -18.74 -6.40 -19.12
CA TYR A 72 -17.60 -5.78 -18.44
C TYR A 72 -17.13 -6.63 -17.26
N GLU A 73 -18.05 -7.13 -16.43
CA GLU A 73 -17.72 -8.02 -15.31
C GLU A 73 -17.11 -9.34 -15.79
N ALA A 74 -17.58 -9.90 -16.91
CA ALA A 74 -16.98 -11.10 -17.50
C ALA A 74 -15.52 -10.87 -17.94
N LEU A 75 -15.25 -9.72 -18.59
CA LEU A 75 -13.89 -9.30 -18.95
C LEU A 75 -13.02 -9.09 -17.71
N LEU A 76 -13.53 -8.35 -16.73
CA LEU A 76 -12.82 -8.01 -15.51
C LEU A 76 -12.47 -9.27 -14.72
N SER A 77 -13.39 -10.23 -14.63
CA SER A 77 -13.20 -11.52 -13.99
C SER A 77 -12.09 -12.34 -14.67
N ALA A 78 -12.12 -12.48 -16.00
CA ALA A 78 -11.09 -13.20 -16.74
C ALA A 78 -9.71 -12.55 -16.60
N TYR A 79 -9.64 -11.22 -16.69
CA TYR A 79 -8.41 -10.46 -16.49
C TYR A 79 -7.85 -10.62 -15.07
N ASN A 80 -8.68 -10.40 -14.04
CA ASN A 80 -8.26 -10.52 -12.65
C ASN A 80 -7.85 -11.96 -12.28
N SER A 81 -8.50 -12.97 -12.87
CA SER A 81 -8.10 -14.38 -12.75
C SER A 81 -6.71 -14.62 -13.35
N GLY A 82 -6.40 -14.04 -14.51
CA GLY A 82 -5.07 -14.11 -15.10
C GLY A 82 -4.03 -13.36 -14.27
N VAL A 83 -4.31 -12.13 -13.87
CA VAL A 83 -3.41 -11.29 -13.07
C VAL A 83 -3.09 -11.97 -11.74
N SER A 84 -4.08 -12.49 -11.03
CA SER A 84 -3.85 -13.20 -9.77
C SER A 84 -3.01 -14.48 -9.93
N LYS A 85 -3.05 -15.14 -11.10
CA LYS A 85 -2.30 -16.37 -11.38
C LYS A 85 -0.89 -16.15 -11.90
N PHE A 86 -0.63 -15.02 -12.56
CA PHE A 86 0.61 -14.81 -13.31
C PHE A 86 1.35 -13.52 -12.95
N VAL A 87 0.70 -12.57 -12.28
CA VAL A 87 1.32 -11.32 -11.83
C VAL A 87 1.46 -11.36 -10.31
N PRO A 88 2.68 -11.25 -9.77
CA PRO A 88 2.88 -11.27 -8.33
C PRO A 88 2.35 -9.98 -7.70
N SER A 89 1.65 -10.15 -6.59
CA SER A 89 1.23 -9.06 -5.72
C SER A 89 1.97 -9.14 -4.38
N TYR A 90 2.31 -7.97 -3.83
CA TYR A 90 2.89 -7.86 -2.49
C TYR A 90 1.83 -7.36 -1.52
N THR A 91 1.64 -8.10 -0.43
CA THR A 91 0.97 -7.60 0.75
C THR A 91 2.01 -7.24 1.79
N ASN A 92 1.77 -6.16 2.55
CA ASN A 92 2.60 -5.88 3.72
C ASN A 92 2.44 -7.03 4.72
N SER A 93 3.54 -7.49 5.31
CA SER A 93 3.47 -8.48 6.39
C SER A 93 2.72 -7.89 7.58
N PRO A 94 2.06 -8.72 8.43
CA PRO A 94 1.40 -8.23 9.64
C PRO A 94 2.33 -7.40 10.54
N VAL A 95 3.61 -7.76 10.59
CA VAL A 95 4.65 -7.01 11.31
C VAL A 95 4.90 -5.65 10.69
N SER A 96 5.02 -5.55 9.36
CA SER A 96 5.15 -4.26 8.67
C SER A 96 3.91 -3.37 8.88
N ILE A 97 2.72 -3.96 8.88
CA ILE A 97 1.47 -3.23 9.14
C ILE A 97 1.47 -2.66 10.56
N ALA A 98 1.79 -3.49 11.57
CA ALA A 98 1.86 -3.05 12.96
C ALA A 98 2.91 -1.93 13.15
N ASN A 99 4.09 -2.07 12.55
CA ASN A 99 5.16 -1.07 12.63
C ASN A 99 4.78 0.27 11.98
N LYS A 100 3.92 0.27 10.95
CA LYS A 100 3.40 1.50 10.33
C LYS A 100 2.28 2.14 11.14
N GLN A 101 1.40 1.33 11.72
CA GLN A 101 0.29 1.83 12.54
C GLN A 101 0.79 2.46 13.84
N SER A 102 1.87 1.91 14.41
CA SER A 102 2.49 2.41 15.63
C SER A 102 4.02 2.34 15.53
N PRO A 103 4.65 3.29 14.83
CA PRO A 103 6.11 3.35 14.74
C PRO A 103 6.73 3.57 16.11
N ASN A 104 7.85 2.91 16.42
CA ASN A 104 8.55 3.08 17.70
C ASN A 104 8.99 4.53 17.96
N TRP A 105 9.30 5.28 16.89
CA TRP A 105 9.63 6.70 17.00
C TRP A 105 8.41 7.59 17.26
N PHE A 106 7.19 7.13 16.96
CA PHE A 106 5.95 7.87 17.15
C PHE A 106 5.41 7.69 18.58
N ASN A 107 6.13 8.26 19.54
CA ASN A 107 5.81 8.17 20.95
C ASN A 107 4.49 8.88 21.34
N LYS A 108 4.03 8.66 22.57
CA LYS A 108 2.78 9.24 23.10
C LYS A 108 2.72 10.78 22.99
N THR A 109 3.86 11.46 23.15
CA THR A 109 3.95 12.93 23.05
C THR A 109 3.71 13.40 21.61
N LEU A 110 4.40 12.79 20.64
CA LEU A 110 4.20 13.09 19.21
C LEU A 110 2.77 12.77 18.75
N LYS A 111 2.18 11.69 19.27
CA LYS A 111 0.78 11.36 19.00
C LYS A 111 -0.19 12.44 19.50
N LYS A 112 -0.03 12.90 20.74
CA LYS A 112 -0.85 13.99 21.31
C LYS A 112 -0.69 15.29 20.50
N LEU A 113 0.55 15.63 20.14
CA LEU A 113 0.84 16.82 19.33
C LEU A 113 0.19 16.76 17.94
N THR A 114 0.28 15.61 17.28
CA THR A 114 -0.32 15.39 15.95
C THR A 114 -1.84 15.53 16.01
N GLN A 115 -2.49 14.89 16.99
CA GLN A 115 -3.94 14.99 17.20
C GLN A 115 -4.38 16.44 17.49
N LEU A 116 -3.60 17.17 18.30
CA LEU A 116 -3.89 18.54 18.63
C LEU A 116 -3.73 19.46 17.41
N LYS A 117 -2.67 19.27 16.61
CA LYS A 117 -2.48 19.97 15.34
C LYS A 117 -3.64 19.71 14.38
N ASP A 118 -4.06 18.46 14.21
CA ASP A 118 -5.15 18.10 13.31
C ASP A 118 -6.50 18.68 13.76
N LYS A 119 -6.79 18.63 15.07
CA LYS A 119 -7.98 19.27 15.65
C LYS A 119 -7.98 20.77 15.36
N LEU A 120 -6.84 21.43 15.54
CA LEU A 120 -6.70 22.85 15.28
C LEU A 120 -6.82 23.19 13.79
N PHE A 121 -6.27 22.36 12.91
CA PHE A 121 -6.43 22.51 11.47
C PHE A 121 -7.91 22.43 11.05
N ILE A 122 -8.66 21.46 11.59
CA ILE A 122 -10.10 21.34 11.34
C ILE A 122 -10.85 22.57 11.89
N CYS A 123 -10.55 22.99 13.12
CA CYS A 123 -11.19 24.14 13.75
C CYS A 123 -10.92 25.46 12.99
N THR A 124 -9.68 25.71 12.57
CA THR A 124 -9.30 26.91 11.80
C THR A 124 -9.96 26.94 10.42
N ARG A 125 -10.05 25.78 9.75
CA ARG A 125 -10.76 25.65 8.47
C ARG A 125 -12.25 25.93 8.58
N ASN A 126 -12.90 25.50 9.67
CA ASN A 126 -14.33 25.70 9.88
C ASN A 126 -14.66 27.08 10.49
N HIS A 127 -13.71 27.73 11.16
CA HIS A 127 -13.89 29.02 11.83
C HIS A 127 -12.70 29.96 11.56
N PRO A 128 -12.60 30.53 10.34
CA PRO A 128 -11.42 31.30 9.92
C PRO A 128 -11.22 32.62 10.68
N GLY A 129 -12.28 33.19 11.27
CA GLY A 129 -12.23 34.48 12.00
C GLY A 129 -11.51 34.46 13.35
N ASN A 130 -10.87 33.35 13.73
CA ASN A 130 -10.19 33.20 15.03
C ASN A 130 -8.74 32.67 14.88
N SER A 131 -8.15 32.78 13.68
CA SER A 131 -6.86 32.19 13.32
C SER A 131 -5.72 32.54 14.27
N ASP A 132 -5.61 33.81 14.69
CA ASP A 132 -4.46 34.31 15.46
C ASP A 132 -4.41 33.77 16.88
N SER A 133 -5.58 33.56 17.49
CA SER A 133 -5.74 32.87 18.78
C SER A 133 -5.25 31.42 18.69
N TRP A 134 -5.59 30.73 17.59
CA TRP A 134 -5.19 29.35 17.38
C TRP A 134 -3.70 29.20 17.07
N PHE A 135 -3.12 30.07 16.23
CA PHE A 135 -1.68 30.08 15.95
C PHE A 135 -0.85 30.34 17.22
N SER A 136 -1.30 31.24 18.08
CA SER A 136 -0.67 31.51 19.37
C SER A 136 -0.68 30.28 20.30
N LYS A 137 -1.79 29.54 20.30
CA LYS A 137 -1.96 28.30 21.07
C LYS A 137 -1.08 27.16 20.55
N ILE A 138 -0.91 27.04 19.23
CA ILE A 138 0.05 26.11 18.61
C ILE A 138 1.46 26.46 19.07
N LYS A 139 1.87 27.73 18.95
CA LYS A 139 3.21 28.20 19.27
C LYS A 139 3.58 27.90 20.74
N GLN A 140 2.66 28.15 21.67
CA GLN A 140 2.84 27.83 23.10
C GLN A 140 3.03 26.33 23.36
N ILE A 141 2.24 25.48 22.71
CA ILE A 141 2.33 24.02 22.87
C ILE A 141 3.63 23.49 22.29
N THR A 142 4.08 24.03 21.15
CA THR A 142 5.37 23.68 20.54
C THR A 142 6.55 24.10 21.42
N SER A 143 6.50 25.29 22.04
CA SER A 143 7.56 25.78 22.93
C SER A 143 7.64 25.07 24.28
N ALA A 144 6.52 24.54 24.79
CA ALA A 144 6.49 23.85 26.09
C ALA A 144 7.02 22.41 26.04
N LEU A 145 7.20 21.84 24.84
CA LEU A 145 7.46 20.41 24.64
C LEU A 145 8.77 20.11 23.88
N LEU A 146 9.41 21.12 23.29
CA LEU A 146 10.80 21.03 22.84
C LEU A 146 11.68 21.57 23.96
N PRO A 147 12.58 20.78 24.56
CA PRO A 147 13.57 21.35 25.47
C PRO A 147 14.36 22.40 24.68
N SER A 148 14.46 23.61 25.25
CA SER A 148 15.39 24.63 24.78
C SER A 148 16.75 23.96 24.61
N SER A 149 17.18 23.80 23.36
CA SER A 149 18.53 23.30 23.08
C SER A 149 19.53 24.31 23.65
N PRO A 150 20.59 23.85 24.33
CA PRO A 150 21.64 24.72 24.86
C PRO A 150 22.38 25.47 23.76
#